data_AF-A0A227J0P8-F1
#
_entry.id   AF-A0A227J0P8-F1
#
_cell.length_a   1.000
_cell.length_b   1.000
_cell.length_c   1.000
_cell.angle_alpha   90.00
_cell.angle_beta   90.00
_cell.angle_gamma   90.00
#
_symmetry.space_group_name_H-M   'P 1'
#
loop_
_entity.id
_entity.type
_entity.pdbx_description
1 polymer ?
#
loop_
_entity_poly.entity_id
_entity_poly.type
_entity_poly.pdbx_seq_one_letter_code
_entity_poly.pdbx_strand_id
1 'polypeptide(L)'
;TIDCRPHQYEFSRLNLEYTVMSKRKLNQLVTEKLVNGWDDPRMPTVSGLRRRGFTPASIREFCKRIGVTKQENMIEFSSLESCIRD
;
A
#
# COMPACT_ATOMS: atom_id res chain seq x y z
N THR A 1 -31.12 -18.77 6.51
CA THR A 1 -30.60 -18.68 5.13
C THR A 1 -30.80 -17.24 4.68
N ILE A 2 -29.76 -16.60 4.15
CA ILE A 2 -29.89 -15.22 3.65
C ILE A 2 -30.76 -15.30 2.39
N ASP A 3 -31.88 -14.59 2.40
CA ASP A 3 -32.92 -14.66 1.36
C ASP A 3 -32.49 -14.03 0.02
N CYS A 4 -31.40 -13.24 0.04
CA CYS A 4 -30.81 -12.61 -1.14
C CYS A 4 -29.48 -13.28 -1.53
N ARG A 5 -29.25 -13.40 -2.85
CA ARG A 5 -27.98 -13.86 -3.42
C ARG A 5 -26.99 -12.69 -3.45
N PRO A 6 -25.85 -12.77 -2.72
CA PRO A 6 -24.83 -11.72 -2.78
C PRO A 6 -24.19 -11.67 -4.17
N HIS A 7 -23.80 -10.47 -4.59
CA HIS A 7 -23.05 -10.24 -5.81
C HIS A 7 -21.59 -9.94 -5.47
N GLN A 8 -20.66 -10.60 -6.16
CA GLN A 8 -19.23 -10.40 -6.00
C GLN A 8 -18.72 -9.47 -7.09
N TYR A 9 -18.06 -8.38 -6.68
CA TYR A 9 -17.41 -7.45 -7.58
C TYR A 9 -15.92 -7.43 -7.24
N GLU A 10 -15.10 -7.74 -8.24
CA GLU A 10 -13.65 -7.75 -8.11
C GLU A 10 -13.05 -6.54 -8.80
N PHE A 11 -11.95 -6.06 -8.22
CA PHE A 11 -11.13 -4.99 -8.76
C PHE A 11 -9.66 -5.39 -8.68
N SER A 12 -8.84 -4.76 -9.50
CA SER A 12 -7.41 -5.01 -9.58
C SER A 12 -6.72 -4.67 -8.26
N ARG A 13 -5.74 -5.49 -7.89
CA ARG A 13 -4.87 -5.19 -6.74
C ARG A 13 -3.98 -4.00 -7.03
N LEU A 14 -3.67 -3.24 -5.99
CA LEU A 14 -2.66 -2.20 -6.02
C LEU A 14 -1.28 -2.83 -5.84
N ASN A 15 -0.42 -2.71 -6.84
CA ASN A 15 0.99 -3.10 -6.75
C ASN A 15 1.87 -1.85 -6.89
N LEU A 16 2.77 -1.65 -5.92
CA LEU A 16 3.72 -0.54 -5.90
C LEU A 16 5.09 -1.01 -6.37
N GLU A 17 5.69 -0.30 -7.32
CA GLU A 17 7.07 -0.53 -7.74
C GLU A 17 8.05 -0.25 -6.59
N TYR A 18 9.20 -0.93 -6.63
CA TYR A 18 10.26 -0.83 -5.62
C TYR A 18 9.83 -1.20 -4.19
N THR A 19 8.68 -1.86 -4.01
CA THR A 19 8.21 -2.31 -2.70
C THR A 19 8.04 -3.82 -2.64
N VAL A 20 8.20 -4.37 -1.43
CA VAL A 20 7.97 -5.78 -1.15
C VAL A 20 6.77 -5.92 -0.24
N MET A 21 5.67 -6.50 -0.73
CA MET A 21 4.43 -6.66 0.05
C MET A 21 4.34 -7.99 0.81
N SER A 22 5.22 -8.96 0.54
CA SER A 22 5.17 -10.26 1.19
C SER A 22 5.56 -10.16 2.67
N LYS A 23 4.62 -10.51 3.57
CA LYS A 23 4.86 -10.55 5.02
C LYS A 23 6.07 -11.41 5.38
N ARG A 24 6.30 -12.52 4.67
CA ARG A 24 7.47 -13.40 4.91
C ARG A 24 8.78 -12.68 4.66
N LYS A 25 8.88 -11.96 3.53
CA LYS A 25 10.06 -11.16 3.17
C LYS A 25 10.24 -9.97 4.11
N LEU A 26 9.16 -9.27 4.46
CA LEU A 26 9.21 -8.17 5.44
C LEU A 26 9.67 -8.66 6.82
N ASN A 27 9.21 -9.82 7.25
CA ASN A 27 9.65 -10.42 8.51
C ASN A 27 11.14 -10.78 8.50
N GLN A 28 11.65 -11.23 7.34
CA GLN A 28 13.09 -11.46 7.16
C GLN A 28 13.89 -10.17 7.37
N LEU A 29 13.47 -9.05 6.78
CA LEU A 29 14.13 -7.74 6.97
C LEU A 29 14.18 -7.32 8.45
N VAL A 30 13.10 -7.56 9.19
CA VAL A 30 13.03 -7.27 10.64
C VAL A 30 13.93 -8.21 11.44
N THR A 31 13.93 -9.50 11.10
CA THR A 31 14.71 -10.53 11.81
C THR A 31 16.21 -10.35 11.59
N GLU A 32 16.61 -10.01 10.38
CA GLU A 32 18.00 -9.69 10.00
C GLU A 32 18.44 -8.29 10.45
N LYS A 33 17.58 -7.53 11.14
CA LYS A 33 17.84 -6.18 11.66
C LYS A 33 18.27 -5.17 10.59
N LEU A 34 17.84 -5.36 9.35
CA LEU A 34 18.04 -4.39 8.26
C LEU A 34 17.12 -3.16 8.43
N VAL A 35 16.01 -3.36 9.14
CA VAL A 35 15.06 -2.32 9.55
C VAL A 35 14.88 -2.32 11.07
N ASN A 36 14.47 -1.19 11.62
CA ASN A 36 14.28 -1.03 13.07
C ASN A 36 13.04 -1.78 13.60
N GLY A 37 12.09 -2.09 12.73
CA GLY A 37 10.84 -2.74 13.09
C GLY A 37 9.78 -2.66 11.98
N TRP A 38 8.54 -3.04 12.30
CA TRP A 38 7.40 -2.99 11.38
C TRP A 38 6.90 -1.58 11.05
N ASP A 39 7.25 -0.62 11.90
CA ASP A 39 6.92 0.79 11.78
C ASP A 39 8.06 1.62 11.19
N ASP A 40 9.17 0.98 10.78
CA ASP A 40 10.30 1.69 10.16
C ASP A 40 9.82 2.43 8.89
N PRO A 41 10.23 3.69 8.67
CA PRO A 41 9.82 4.49 7.51
C PRO A 41 10.12 3.85 6.13
N ARG A 42 11.07 2.92 6.07
CA ARG A 42 11.42 2.17 4.85
C ARG A 42 10.47 1.01 4.57
N MET A 43 9.65 0.62 5.54
CA MET A 43 8.68 -0.46 5.39
C MET A 43 7.45 0.05 4.62
N PRO A 44 6.94 -0.71 3.64
CA PRO A 44 5.73 -0.35 2.88
C PRO A 44 4.44 -0.60 3.68
N THR A 45 4.53 -0.66 5.01
CA THR A 45 3.37 -0.84 5.90
C THR A 45 2.68 0.50 6.12
N VAL A 46 1.37 0.48 6.43
CA VAL A 46 0.65 1.71 6.79
C VAL A 46 1.29 2.40 8.00
N SER A 47 1.78 1.64 8.98
CA SER A 47 2.51 2.17 10.13
C SER A 47 3.84 2.82 9.72
N GLY A 48 4.61 2.19 8.83
CA GLY A 48 5.86 2.73 8.29
C GLY A 48 5.63 4.01 7.49
N LEU A 49 4.63 4.04 6.61
CA LEU A 49 4.24 5.24 5.87
C LEU A 49 3.80 6.37 6.81
N ARG A 50 3.03 6.05 7.86
CA ARG A 50 2.65 7.05 8.88
C ARG A 50 3.87 7.61 9.60
N ARG A 51 4.84 6.76 9.99
CA ARG A 51 6.10 7.20 10.64
C ARG A 51 7.00 7.98 9.68
N ARG A 52 6.95 7.68 8.38
CA ARG A 52 7.65 8.44 7.31
C ARG A 52 7.08 9.85 7.10
N GLY A 53 5.88 10.12 7.60
CA GLY A 53 5.24 11.44 7.52
C GLY A 53 4.05 11.51 6.56
N PHE A 54 3.63 10.39 5.95
CA PHE A 54 2.45 10.39 5.09
C PHE A 54 1.19 10.74 5.90
N THR A 55 0.42 11.67 5.37
CA THR A 55 -0.85 12.06 5.99
C THR A 55 -1.97 11.10 5.55
N PRO A 56 -3.00 10.90 6.38
CA PRO A 56 -4.18 10.14 5.94
C PRO A 56 -4.89 10.78 4.74
N ALA A 57 -4.72 12.08 4.52
CA ALA A 57 -5.25 12.78 3.36
C ALA A 57 -4.50 12.39 2.09
N SER A 58 -3.16 12.44 2.09
CA SER A 58 -2.34 12.12 0.93
C SER A 58 -2.54 10.69 0.43
N ILE A 59 -2.67 9.72 1.34
CA ILE A 59 -2.93 8.32 0.97
C ILE A 59 -4.30 8.16 0.32
N ARG A 60 -5.33 8.85 0.84
CA ARG A 60 -6.67 8.82 0.23
C ARG A 60 -6.69 9.47 -1.13
N GLU A 61 -5.97 10.57 -1.30
CA GLU A 61 -5.87 11.26 -2.58
C GLU A 61 -5.14 10.41 -3.63
N PHE A 62 -4.07 9.74 -3.23
CA PHE A 62 -3.40 8.74 -4.06
C PHE A 62 -4.35 7.64 -4.54
N CYS A 63 -5.15 7.05 -3.64
CA CYS A 63 -6.15 6.04 -4.03
C CYS A 63 -7.20 6.56 -5.01
N LYS A 64 -7.62 7.83 -4.87
CA LYS A 64 -8.55 8.45 -5.84
C LYS A 64 -7.90 8.69 -7.19
N ARG A 65 -6.65 9.14 -7.22
CA ARG A 65 -5.90 9.47 -8.45
C ARG A 65 -5.64 8.23 -9.31
N ILE A 66 -5.35 7.08 -8.68
CA ILE A 66 -5.17 5.80 -9.39
C ILE A 66 -6.48 5.30 -9.97
N GLY A 67 -7.58 5.49 -9.25
CA GLY A 67 -8.88 4.95 -9.61
C GLY A 67 -9.00 3.43 -9.42
N VAL A 68 -10.20 2.91 -9.67
CA VAL A 68 -10.50 1.48 -9.56
C VAL A 68 -10.63 0.89 -10.96
N THR A 69 -9.79 -0.07 -11.28
CA THR A 69 -9.77 -0.76 -12.58
C THR A 69 -9.91 -2.27 -12.40
N LYS A 70 -10.14 -2.99 -13.50
CA LYS A 70 -10.08 -4.46 -13.51
C LYS A 70 -8.73 -5.00 -14.01
N GLN A 71 -7.91 -4.14 -14.61
CA GLN A 71 -6.59 -4.50 -15.13
C GLN A 71 -5.52 -4.34 -14.06
N GLU A 72 -4.56 -5.27 -14.02
CA GLU A 72 -3.44 -5.17 -13.10
C GLU A 72 -2.56 -3.97 -13.46
N ASN A 73 -2.35 -3.10 -12.49
CA ASN A 73 -1.52 -1.91 -12.63
C ASN A 73 -0.33 -1.99 -11.68
N MET A 74 0.85 -1.68 -12.22
CA MET A 74 2.06 -1.46 -11.44
C MET A 74 2.28 0.04 -11.35
N ILE A 75 2.36 0.56 -10.12
CA ILE A 75 2.34 2.01 -9.87
C ILE A 75 3.66 2.41 -9.25
N GLU A 76 4.30 3.40 -9.85
CA GLU A 76 5.55 3.93 -9.32
C GLU A 76 5.36 4.55 -7.93
N PHE A 77 6.33 4.33 -7.05
CA PHE A 77 6.36 4.94 -5.73
C PHE A 77 6.42 6.48 -5.80
N SER A 78 6.97 7.03 -6.88
CA SER A 78 7.02 8.48 -7.19
C SER A 78 5.63 9.12 -7.17
N SER A 79 4.60 8.42 -7.64
CA SER A 79 3.22 8.91 -7.65
C SER A 79 2.66 9.06 -6.24
N LEU A 80 3.04 8.18 -5.31
CA LEU A 80 2.68 8.29 -3.91
C LEU A 80 3.39 9.48 -3.26
N GLU A 81 4.68 9.68 -3.56
CA GLU A 81 5.45 10.84 -3.06
C GLU A 81 4.94 12.17 -3.62
N SER A 82 4.42 12.22 -4.85
CA SER A 82 3.80 13.44 -5.37
C SER A 82 2.57 13.83 -4.54
N CYS A 83 1.77 12.86 -4.10
CA CYS A 83 0.53 13.13 -3.34
C CYS A 83 0.77 13.69 -1.92
N ILE A 84 2.01 13.65 -1.41
CA ILE A 84 2.35 14.29 -0.13
C ILE A 84 2.83 15.74 -0.30
N ARG A 85 3.26 16.10 -1.52
CA ARG A 85 3.75 17.44 -1.86
C ARG A 85 2.62 18.36 -2.32
N ASP A 86 1.60 17.76 -2.94
CA ASP A 86 0.32 18.38 -3.30
C ASP A 86 -0.57 18.54 -2.06
#